data_AF-A0A5P9PQE6-F1
#
_entry.id   AF-A0A5P9PQE6-F1
#
_cell.length_a   1.000
_cell.length_b   1.000
_cell.length_c   1.000
_cell.angle_alpha   90.00
_cell.angle_beta   90.00
_cell.angle_gamma   90.00
#
_symmetry.space_group_name_H-M   'P 1'
#
loop_
_entity.id
_entity.type
_entity.pdbx_description
1 polymer ?
#
loop_
_entity_poly.entity_id
_entity_poly.type
_entity_poly.pdbx_seq_one_letter_code
_entity_poly.pdbx_strand_id
1 'polypeptide(L)'
;MLHIKGAMTAEVSSRYDLIGMDPRGIGRSAAIDCAWPIGHMLWSAGLDRADFDNAVRTQADLARRCARTEGDRIAHITTRNTARDVDVIRGALGEAKVSYLGYSYGTYLGAVFTQMFPHRGDRVDQESAPFNEAALDDWANWTAARGAEYHLGATGEQVRALVEGPDQAGCRLADPHR
;
A
#
# COMPACT_ATOMS: atom_id res chain seq x y z
N MET A 1 -10.78 3.51 3.28
CA MET A 1 -10.79 2.45 4.32
C MET A 1 -11.40 1.22 3.69
N LEU A 2 -10.74 0.07 3.65
CA LEU A 2 -11.37 -1.15 3.14
C LEU A 2 -12.59 -1.47 4.02
N HIS A 3 -13.77 -1.58 3.42
CA HIS A 3 -15.01 -1.95 4.12
C HIS A 3 -15.10 -3.47 4.31
N ILE A 4 -14.09 -4.08 4.93
CA ILE A 4 -14.00 -5.55 5.06
C ILE A 4 -15.23 -6.14 5.74
N LYS A 5 -15.74 -5.48 6.79
CA LYS A 5 -16.95 -5.92 7.49
C LYS A 5 -18.16 -6.04 6.56
N GLY A 6 -18.29 -5.16 5.55
CA GLY A 6 -19.38 -5.19 4.59
C GLY A 6 -19.22 -6.26 3.50
N ALA A 7 -18.00 -6.76 3.30
CA ALA A 7 -17.68 -7.81 2.33
C ALA A 7 -17.74 -9.23 2.93
N MET A 8 -17.81 -9.36 4.26
CA MET A 8 -17.92 -10.66 4.92
C MET A 8 -19.32 -11.26 4.69
N THR A 9 -19.37 -12.53 4.29
CA THR A 9 -20.63 -13.28 4.25
C THR A 9 -21.15 -13.49 5.67
N ALA A 10 -22.46 -13.69 5.81
CA ALA A 10 -23.08 -13.98 7.11
C ALA A 10 -22.46 -15.22 7.80
N GLU A 11 -22.05 -16.21 7.00
CA GLU A 11 -21.35 -17.39 7.51
C GLU A 11 -20.00 -17.03 8.12
N VAL A 12 -19.19 -16.17 7.48
CA VAL A 12 -17.88 -15.79 8.02
C VAL A 12 -18.06 -14.92 9.27
N SER A 13 -18.94 -13.92 9.23
CA SER A 13 -19.14 -13.00 10.36
C SER A 13 -19.75 -13.67 11.61
N SER A 14 -20.41 -14.82 11.45
CA SER A 14 -20.95 -15.60 12.59
C SER A 14 -19.91 -16.53 13.23
N ARG A 15 -18.78 -16.78 12.55
CA ARG A 15 -17.73 -17.71 13.00
C ARG A 15 -16.46 -17.00 13.44
N TYR A 16 -16.23 -15.76 13.02
CA TYR A 16 -14.99 -15.03 13.27
C TYR A 16 -15.26 -13.61 13.75
N ASP A 17 -14.51 -13.19 14.77
CA ASP A 17 -14.36 -11.79 15.12
C ASP A 17 -13.41 -11.10 14.14
N LEU A 18 -13.83 -9.95 13.60
CA LEU A 18 -12.98 -9.14 12.72
C LEU A 18 -12.13 -8.18 13.56
N ILE A 19 -10.84 -8.47 13.67
CA ILE A 19 -9.87 -7.66 14.40
C ILE A 19 -8.94 -6.94 13.42
N GLY A 20 -8.97 -5.60 13.44
CA GLY A 20 -8.01 -4.75 12.75
C GLY A 20 -7.00 -4.18 13.72
N MET A 21 -5.74 -4.05 13.30
CA MET A 21 -4.71 -3.37 14.07
C MET A 21 -4.08 -2.25 13.25
N ASP A 22 -3.83 -1.11 13.91
CA ASP A 22 -2.89 -0.12 13.40
C ASP A 22 -1.47 -0.67 13.71
N PRO A 23 -0.62 -0.96 12.72
CA PRO A 23 0.76 -1.37 12.99
C PRO A 23 1.52 -0.32 13.79
N ARG A 24 2.54 -0.73 14.56
CA ARG A 24 3.47 0.19 15.21
C ARG A 24 3.93 1.30 14.23
N GLY A 25 3.90 2.55 14.66
CA GLY A 25 4.27 3.68 13.81
C GLY A 25 3.16 4.19 12.90
N ILE A 26 1.95 3.62 12.96
CA ILE A 26 0.80 3.99 12.10
C ILE A 26 -0.40 4.37 12.97
N GLY A 27 -1.18 5.35 12.50
CA GLY A 27 -2.49 5.68 13.07
C GLY A 27 -2.44 5.93 14.57
N ARG A 28 -3.24 5.17 15.33
CA ARG A 28 -3.31 5.31 16.79
C ARG A 28 -2.17 4.59 17.52
N SER A 29 -1.38 3.78 16.81
CA SER A 29 -0.25 3.03 17.35
C SER A 29 1.06 3.82 17.27
N ALA A 30 1.04 5.02 17.88
CA ALA A 30 2.16 5.98 17.93
C ALA A 30 2.71 6.33 16.53
N ALA A 31 1.92 7.04 15.73
CA ALA A 31 2.27 7.43 14.37
C ALA A 31 3.67 8.06 14.26
N ILE A 32 4.39 7.71 13.20
CA ILE A 32 5.64 8.35 12.80
C ILE A 32 5.35 9.73 12.25
N ASP A 33 6.10 10.73 12.71
CA ASP A 33 6.10 12.07 12.16
C ASP A 33 7.53 12.52 11.91
N CYS A 34 7.93 12.50 10.64
CA CYS A 34 9.24 12.97 10.21
C CYS A 34 9.29 14.50 10.01
N ALA A 35 8.27 15.25 10.44
CA ALA A 35 8.11 16.69 10.16
C ALA A 35 8.33 16.99 8.66
N TRP A 36 7.73 16.15 7.82
CA TRP A 36 7.93 16.16 6.38
C TRP A 36 7.06 17.27 5.75
N PRO A 37 7.65 18.30 5.14
CA PRO A 37 6.89 19.48 4.72
C PRO A 37 6.22 19.33 3.35
N ILE A 38 6.42 18.19 2.68
CA ILE A 38 5.77 17.89 1.39
C ILE A 38 4.86 16.66 1.55
N GLY A 39 3.92 16.47 0.63
CA GLY A 39 3.00 15.32 0.65
C GLY A 39 3.72 13.97 0.52
N HIS A 40 3.09 12.91 1.01
CA HIS A 40 3.60 11.52 0.99
C HIS A 40 3.38 10.78 -0.35
N MET A 41 3.07 11.50 -1.42
CA MET A 41 2.94 10.90 -2.76
C MET A 41 4.28 10.30 -3.20
N LEU A 42 4.23 9.18 -3.92
CA LEU A 42 5.37 8.66 -4.64
C LEU A 42 5.65 9.58 -5.82
N TRP A 43 6.81 10.22 -5.83
CA TRP A 43 7.27 11.04 -6.95
C TRP A 43 8.25 10.21 -7.78
N SER A 44 8.14 10.33 -9.09
CA SER A 44 9.18 9.83 -9.98
C SER A 44 10.52 10.47 -9.63
N ALA A 45 11.61 9.73 -9.80
CA ALA A 45 12.96 10.30 -9.76
C ALA A 45 13.26 11.18 -10.99
N GLY A 46 12.28 11.36 -11.88
CA GLY A 46 12.37 12.07 -13.14
C GLY A 46 13.05 11.25 -14.24
N LEU A 47 13.23 11.88 -15.39
CA LEU A 47 13.76 11.22 -16.60
C LEU A 47 15.23 11.55 -16.87
N ASP A 48 15.77 12.57 -16.18
CA ASP A 48 17.15 13.02 -16.36
C ASP A 48 17.98 13.00 -15.09
N ARG A 49 19.26 13.37 -15.24
CA ARG A 49 20.22 13.37 -14.14
C ARG A 49 19.90 14.43 -13.08
N ALA A 50 19.40 15.59 -13.48
CA ALA A 50 19.14 16.69 -12.58
C ALA A 50 17.95 16.37 -11.66
N ASP A 51 16.90 15.76 -12.22
CA ASP A 51 15.77 15.25 -11.46
C ASP A 51 16.20 14.17 -10.45
N PHE A 52 17.03 13.22 -10.91
CA PHE A 52 17.54 12.16 -10.04
C PHE A 52 18.33 12.74 -8.86
N ASP A 53 19.24 13.68 -9.12
CA ASP A 53 20.02 14.34 -8.06
C ASP A 53 19.12 15.12 -7.10
N ASN A 54 18.02 15.70 -7.60
CA ASN A 54 17.01 16.34 -6.76
C ASN A 54 16.26 15.34 -5.87
N ALA A 55 15.84 14.21 -6.43
CA ALA A 55 15.18 13.14 -5.68
C ALA A 55 16.09 12.61 -4.57
N VAL A 56 17.36 12.36 -4.87
CA VAL A 56 18.36 11.91 -3.88
C VAL A 56 18.48 12.91 -2.73
N ARG A 57 18.66 14.21 -3.02
CA ARG A 57 18.74 15.24 -1.97
C ARG A 57 17.48 15.30 -1.12
N THR A 58 16.32 15.15 -1.75
CA THR A 58 15.01 15.17 -1.09
C THR A 58 14.86 13.98 -0.13
N GLN A 59 15.13 12.76 -0.61
CA GLN A 59 15.05 11.56 0.22
C GLN A 59 16.09 11.55 1.35
N ALA A 60 17.29 12.09 1.13
CA ALA A 60 18.30 12.25 2.17
C ALA A 60 17.88 13.28 3.25
N ASP A 61 17.12 14.32 2.89
CA ASP A 61 16.54 15.23 3.87
C ASP A 61 15.43 14.56 4.69
N LEU A 62 14.53 13.80 4.04
CA LEU A 62 13.50 13.00 4.73
C LEU A 62 14.13 12.05 5.76
N ALA A 63 15.10 11.25 5.33
CA ALA A 63 15.78 10.29 6.20
C ALA A 63 16.41 10.97 7.41
N ARG A 64 17.11 12.11 7.21
CA ARG A 64 17.70 12.88 8.31
C ARG A 64 16.65 13.47 9.24
N ARG A 65 15.50 13.91 8.74
CA ARG A 65 14.42 14.42 9.59
C ARG A 65 13.80 13.31 10.42
N CYS A 66 13.44 12.19 9.81
CA CYS A 66 12.93 11.03 10.53
C CYS A 66 13.90 10.60 11.64
N ALA A 67 15.20 10.51 11.34
CA ALA A 67 16.21 10.15 12.34
C ALA A 67 16.26 11.15 13.53
N ARG A 68 16.01 12.45 13.28
CA ARG A 68 15.98 13.46 14.34
C ARG A 68 14.68 13.42 15.17
N THR A 69 13.53 13.22 14.53
CA THR A 69 12.22 13.27 15.21
C THR A 69 11.88 11.96 15.90
N GLU A 70 12.22 10.83 15.27
CA GLU A 70 11.92 9.48 15.74
C GLU A 70 13.04 8.89 16.61
N GLY A 71 14.28 9.34 16.42
CA GLY A 71 15.45 8.78 17.09
C GLY A 71 15.55 7.26 16.87
N ASP A 72 15.88 6.54 17.94
CA ASP A 72 16.05 5.09 17.91
C ASP A 72 14.75 4.32 17.61
N ARG A 73 13.57 4.97 17.77
CA ARG A 73 12.26 4.33 17.52
C ARG A 73 12.17 3.78 16.11
N ILE A 74 12.73 4.49 15.12
CA ILE A 74 12.64 4.12 13.71
C ILE A 74 13.25 2.74 13.42
N ALA A 75 14.31 2.36 14.15
CA ALA A 75 14.97 1.06 14.00
C ALA A 75 14.07 -0.12 14.43
N HIS A 76 13.01 0.15 15.20
CA HIS A 76 12.07 -0.85 15.67
C HIS A 76 10.78 -0.92 14.85
N ILE A 77 10.59 -0.02 13.88
CA ILE A 77 9.48 -0.05 12.92
C ILE A 77 9.86 -0.99 11.77
N THR A 78 9.77 -2.28 12.05
CA THR A 78 10.11 -3.33 11.09
C THR A 78 8.98 -4.34 10.99
N THR A 79 8.80 -4.95 9.83
CA THR A 79 7.81 -6.02 9.62
C THR A 79 7.99 -7.17 10.60
N ARG A 80 9.24 -7.49 10.96
CA ARG A 80 9.55 -8.51 11.96
C ARG A 80 8.97 -8.18 13.33
N ASN A 81 9.05 -6.92 13.75
CA ASN A 81 8.47 -6.52 15.02
C ASN A 81 6.95 -6.37 14.93
N THR A 82 6.40 -5.91 13.81
CA THR A 82 4.95 -5.94 13.57
C THR A 82 4.40 -7.37 13.62
N ALA A 83 5.12 -8.37 13.12
CA ALA A 83 4.73 -9.77 13.24
C ALA A 83 4.72 -10.25 14.71
N ARG A 84 5.62 -9.75 15.56
CA ARG A 84 5.56 -10.00 17.01
C ARG A 84 4.34 -9.34 17.64
N ASP A 85 3.93 -8.16 17.18
CA ASP A 85 2.72 -7.50 17.67
C ASP A 85 1.46 -8.31 17.36
N VAL A 86 1.39 -8.92 16.17
CA VAL A 86 0.31 -9.86 15.83
C VAL A 86 0.26 -11.02 16.84
N ASP A 87 1.41 -11.57 17.22
CA ASP A 87 1.49 -12.65 18.20
C ASP A 87 1.13 -12.21 19.63
N VAL A 88 1.47 -10.96 20.01
CA VAL A 88 1.06 -10.36 21.28
C VAL A 88 -0.47 -10.18 21.30
N ILE A 89 -1.06 -9.67 20.22
CA ILE A 89 -2.52 -9.51 20.10
C ILE A 89 -3.21 -10.87 20.21
N ARG A 90 -2.73 -11.90 19.49
CA ARG A 90 -3.22 -13.28 19.63
C ARG A 90 -3.23 -13.72 21.09
N GLY A 91 -2.11 -13.54 21.80
CA GLY A 91 -2.00 -13.91 23.21
C GLY A 91 -2.94 -13.13 24.12
N ALA A 92 -3.10 -11.83 23.88
CA ALA A 92 -4.01 -10.97 24.65
C ALA A 92 -5.49 -11.31 24.44
N LEU A 93 -5.84 -11.83 23.26
CA LEU A 93 -7.18 -12.36 22.97
C LEU A 93 -7.40 -13.78 23.51
N GLY A 94 -6.37 -14.43 24.07
CA GLY A 94 -6.46 -15.80 24.60
C GLY A 94 -6.45 -16.88 23.51
N GLU A 95 -6.14 -16.52 22.27
CA GLU A 95 -6.22 -17.42 21.12
C GLU A 95 -4.98 -18.30 20.98
N ALA A 96 -5.15 -19.59 20.68
CA ALA A 96 -4.02 -20.48 20.42
C ALA A 96 -3.36 -20.21 19.07
N LYS A 97 -4.17 -19.84 18.07
CA LYS A 97 -3.77 -19.57 16.68
C LYS A 97 -4.55 -18.37 16.14
N VAL A 98 -4.05 -17.74 15.07
CA VAL A 98 -4.77 -16.71 14.34
C VAL A 98 -5.17 -17.19 12.94
N SER A 99 -6.37 -16.83 12.52
CA SER A 99 -6.69 -16.73 11.09
C SER A 99 -6.29 -15.33 10.61
N TYR A 100 -5.52 -15.25 9.53
CA TYR A 100 -4.92 -14.02 9.04
C TYR A 100 -5.37 -13.71 7.62
N LEU A 101 -5.76 -12.47 7.38
CA LEU A 101 -6.10 -11.93 6.06
C LEU A 101 -5.17 -10.74 5.77
N GLY A 102 -4.33 -10.88 4.75
CA GLY A 102 -3.35 -9.87 4.36
C GLY A 102 -3.64 -9.28 2.98
N TYR A 103 -3.68 -7.96 2.89
CA TYR A 103 -3.78 -7.23 1.61
C TYR A 103 -2.48 -6.47 1.35
N SER A 104 -1.96 -6.53 0.11
CA SER A 104 -0.77 -5.76 -0.29
C SER A 104 0.38 -5.99 0.71
N TYR A 105 0.92 -4.97 1.39
CA TYR A 105 1.93 -5.15 2.45
C TYR A 105 1.55 -6.19 3.52
N GLY A 106 0.25 -6.34 3.81
CA GLY A 106 -0.27 -7.38 4.70
C GLY A 106 0.09 -8.81 4.25
N THR A 107 0.26 -9.08 2.95
CA THR A 107 0.70 -10.40 2.47
C THR A 107 2.12 -10.70 2.94
N TYR A 108 3.03 -9.74 2.78
CA TYR A 108 4.41 -9.85 3.26
C TYR A 108 4.46 -9.98 4.79
N LEU A 109 3.67 -9.19 5.52
CA LEU A 109 3.55 -9.31 6.96
C LEU A 109 3.05 -10.71 7.38
N GLY A 110 2.03 -11.24 6.70
CA GLY A 110 1.52 -12.59 6.91
C GLY A 110 2.59 -13.66 6.69
N ALA A 111 3.38 -13.55 5.61
CA ALA A 111 4.51 -14.45 5.34
C ALA A 111 5.60 -14.39 6.42
N VAL A 112 5.97 -13.18 6.87
CA VAL A 112 6.95 -13.02 7.97
C VAL A 112 6.42 -13.62 9.27
N PHE A 113 5.12 -13.42 9.58
CA PHE A 113 4.49 -14.00 10.76
C PHE A 113 4.52 -15.53 10.74
N THR A 114 4.08 -16.17 9.65
CA THR A 114 4.05 -17.64 9.57
C THR A 114 5.44 -18.26 9.57
N GLN A 115 6.46 -17.58 9.03
CA GLN A 115 7.85 -18.02 9.14
C GLN A 115 8.39 -17.93 10.56
N MET A 116 8.07 -16.86 11.30
CA MET A 116 8.54 -16.67 12.68
C MET A 116 7.78 -17.53 13.69
N PHE A 117 6.50 -17.81 13.42
CA PHE A 117 5.58 -18.49 14.33
C PHE A 117 4.81 -19.61 13.60
N PRO A 118 5.49 -20.65 13.08
CA PRO A 118 4.89 -21.65 12.19
C PRO A 118 3.72 -22.44 12.79
N HIS A 119 3.62 -22.49 14.12
CA HIS A 119 2.54 -23.19 14.82
C HIS A 119 1.40 -22.28 15.30
N ARG A 120 1.45 -20.98 15.01
CA ARG A 120 0.49 -19.98 15.49
C ARG A 120 -0.47 -19.45 14.42
N GLY A 121 -0.35 -19.91 13.19
CA GLY A 121 -1.34 -19.68 12.12
C GLY A 121 -2.33 -20.84 12.00
N ASP A 122 -3.58 -20.52 11.69
CA ASP A 122 -4.62 -21.50 11.33
C ASP A 122 -4.97 -21.42 9.83
N ARG A 123 -5.71 -20.41 9.41
CA ARG A 123 -5.99 -20.09 7.99
C ARG A 123 -5.32 -18.79 7.62
N VAL A 124 -4.54 -18.77 6.54
CA VAL A 124 -3.82 -17.58 6.08
C VAL A 124 -4.20 -17.32 4.63
N ASP A 125 -4.88 -16.20 4.42
CA ASP A 125 -5.28 -15.72 3.11
C ASP A 125 -4.48 -14.45 2.78
N GLN A 126 -3.99 -14.37 1.54
CA GLN A 126 -3.11 -13.32 1.08
C GLN A 126 -3.58 -12.85 -0.29
N GLU A 127 -4.04 -11.61 -0.34
CA GLU A 127 -4.49 -10.98 -1.57
C GLU A 127 -3.48 -9.93 -2.04
N SER A 128 -2.98 -10.13 -3.25
CA SER A 128 -2.17 -9.16 -3.96
C SER A 128 -2.75 -8.95 -5.36
N ALA A 129 -2.98 -7.70 -5.75
CA ALA A 129 -3.23 -7.36 -7.14
C ALA A 129 -1.90 -7.20 -7.88
N PRO A 130 -1.76 -7.70 -9.12
CA PRO A 130 -0.61 -7.38 -9.95
C PRO A 130 -0.64 -5.89 -10.32
N PHE A 131 0.42 -5.17 -9.97
CA PHE A 131 0.72 -3.84 -10.52
C PHE A 131 1.87 -4.02 -11.51
N ASN A 132 1.54 -4.41 -12.73
CA ASN A 132 2.52 -4.69 -13.79
C ASN A 132 1.98 -4.23 -15.16
N GLU A 133 2.85 -4.29 -16.17
CA GLU A 133 2.52 -3.88 -17.54
C GLU A 133 1.31 -4.63 -18.11
N ALA A 134 1.16 -5.93 -17.80
CA ALA A 134 0.01 -6.70 -18.27
C ALA A 134 -1.32 -6.20 -17.68
N ALA A 135 -1.35 -5.85 -16.39
CA ALA A 135 -2.53 -5.25 -15.77
C ALA A 135 -2.84 -3.86 -16.36
N LEU A 136 -1.81 -3.11 -16.75
CA LEU A 136 -1.97 -1.82 -17.41
C LEU A 136 -2.47 -1.97 -18.86
N ASP A 137 -2.02 -3.00 -19.58
CA ASP A 137 -2.55 -3.38 -20.90
C ASP A 137 -4.03 -3.78 -20.82
N ASP A 138 -4.40 -4.59 -19.83
CA ASP A 138 -5.80 -5.00 -19.60
C ASP A 138 -6.69 -3.78 -19.33
N TRP A 139 -6.24 -2.86 -18.48
CA TRP A 139 -6.93 -1.60 -18.23
C TRP A 139 -7.05 -0.74 -19.49
N ALA A 140 -5.97 -0.63 -20.27
CA ALA A 140 -5.96 0.18 -21.48
C ALA A 140 -6.94 -0.36 -22.53
N ASN A 141 -6.99 -1.68 -22.71
CA ASN A 141 -7.95 -2.35 -23.59
C ASN A 141 -9.40 -2.16 -23.11
N TRP A 142 -9.64 -2.30 -21.81
CA TRP A 142 -10.95 -2.06 -21.22
C TRP A 142 -11.43 -0.60 -21.40
N THR A 143 -10.50 0.34 -21.29
CA THR A 143 -10.75 1.78 -21.46
C THR A 143 -11.00 2.14 -22.92
N ALA A 144 -10.23 1.57 -23.84
CA ALA A 144 -10.41 1.76 -25.28
C ALA A 144 -11.79 1.27 -25.76
N ALA A 145 -12.29 0.15 -25.21
CA ALA A 145 -13.65 -0.33 -25.47
C ALA A 145 -14.74 0.67 -25.01
N ARG A 146 -14.38 1.66 -24.18
CA ARG A 146 -15.22 2.75 -23.69
C ARG A 146 -14.73 4.12 -24.18
N GLY A 147 -14.02 4.15 -25.31
CA GLY A 147 -13.46 5.38 -25.88
C GLY A 147 -14.52 6.47 -26.18
N ALA A 148 -15.80 6.11 -26.34
CA ALA A 148 -16.90 7.05 -26.48
C ALA A 148 -17.27 7.78 -25.17
N GLU A 149 -16.94 7.21 -24.01
CA GLU A 149 -17.19 7.81 -22.69
C GLU A 149 -15.94 8.55 -22.19
N TYR A 150 -14.77 7.90 -22.27
CA TYR A 150 -13.54 8.43 -21.68
C TYR A 150 -12.70 9.25 -22.64
N HIS A 151 -12.89 9.10 -23.96
CA HIS A 151 -12.14 9.84 -24.99
C HIS A 151 -10.61 9.71 -24.89
N LEU A 152 -10.11 8.59 -24.33
CA LEU A 152 -8.67 8.32 -24.13
C LEU A 152 -8.00 7.56 -25.29
N GLY A 153 -8.77 7.16 -26.31
CA GLY A 153 -8.28 6.36 -27.44
C GLY A 153 -9.29 5.29 -27.85
N ALA A 154 -9.17 4.82 -29.09
CA ALA A 154 -9.98 3.73 -29.65
C ALA A 154 -9.30 2.35 -29.54
N THR A 155 -8.00 2.31 -29.24
CA THR A 155 -7.23 1.06 -28.99
C THR A 155 -6.47 1.15 -27.68
N GLY A 156 -6.14 -0.01 -27.08
CA GLY A 156 -5.32 -0.06 -25.87
C GLY A 156 -3.97 0.63 -26.06
N GLU A 157 -3.34 0.49 -27.23
CA GLU A 157 -2.10 1.19 -27.58
C GLU A 157 -2.25 2.72 -27.57
N GLN A 158 -3.37 3.24 -28.08
CA GLN A 158 -3.64 4.69 -28.05
C GLN A 158 -3.83 5.19 -26.62
N VAL A 159 -4.55 4.42 -25.79
CA VAL A 159 -4.74 4.74 -24.37
C VAL A 159 -3.40 4.70 -23.63
N ARG A 160 -2.56 3.68 -23.86
CA ARG A 160 -1.20 3.55 -23.31
C ARG A 160 -0.32 4.74 -23.69
N ALA A 161 -0.24 5.04 -24.98
CA ALA A 161 0.55 6.17 -25.48
C ALA A 161 0.12 7.52 -24.88
N LEU A 162 -1.17 7.69 -24.60
CA LEU A 162 -1.69 8.89 -23.97
C LEU A 162 -1.30 9.02 -22.49
N VAL A 163 -1.36 7.93 -21.71
CA VAL A 163 -1.07 7.97 -20.26
C VAL A 163 0.40 7.81 -19.91
N GLU A 164 1.19 7.21 -20.80
CA GLU A 164 2.63 7.01 -20.64
C GLU A 164 3.46 8.05 -21.40
N GLY A 165 2.81 8.86 -22.24
CA GLY A 165 3.47 9.88 -23.05
C GLY A 165 4.18 10.95 -22.20
N PRO A 166 5.28 11.54 -22.70
CA PRO A 166 6.06 12.55 -22.00
C PRO A 166 5.27 13.85 -21.72
N ASP A 167 4.22 14.11 -22.50
CA ASP A 167 3.22 15.11 -22.20
C ASP A 167 2.15 14.49 -21.29
N GLN A 168 2.29 14.63 -19.97
CA GLN A 168 1.24 14.29 -18.99
C GLN A 168 0.00 15.20 -19.10
N ALA A 169 -0.54 15.41 -20.31
CA ALA A 169 -1.77 16.13 -20.55
C ALA A 169 -2.96 15.46 -19.84
N GLY A 170 -2.91 14.15 -19.58
CA GLY A 170 -3.91 13.42 -18.79
C GLY A 170 -3.98 13.82 -17.31
N CYS A 171 -2.90 14.36 -16.71
CA CYS A 171 -2.95 14.90 -15.36
C CYS A 171 -3.59 16.29 -15.27
N ARG A 172 -3.96 16.92 -16.40
CA ARG A 172 -4.69 18.21 -16.42
C ARG A 172 -6.21 18.06 -16.40
N LEU A 173 -6.76 16.85 -16.37
CA LEU A 173 -8.21 16.61 -16.34
C LEU A 173 -8.86 16.80 -14.95
N ALA A 174 -8.15 17.37 -13.98
CA ALA A 174 -8.66 17.65 -12.64
C ALA A 174 -8.60 19.16 -12.28
N ASP A 175 -8.91 20.04 -13.23
CA ASP A 175 -9.34 21.42 -12.91
C ASP A 175 -10.88 21.48 -12.97
N PRO A 176 -11.60 21.53 -11.83
CA PRO A 176 -13.06 21.63 -11.82
C PRO A 176 -13.56 23.07 -12.08
N HIS A 177 -12.71 23.99 -12.54
CA HIS A 177 -13.06 25.40 -12.77
C HIS A 177 -12.88 25.90 -14.21
N ARG A 178 -13.00 25.03 -15.23
CA ARG A 178 -13.23 25.48 -16.61
C ARG A 178 -14.38 24.74 -17.28
#